data_AF-B4WGY8-F1
#
_entry.id   AF-B4WGY8-F1
#
_cell.length_a   1.000
_cell.length_b   1.000
_cell.length_c   1.000
_cell.angle_alpha   90.00
_cell.angle_beta   90.00
_cell.angle_gamma   90.00
#
_symmetry.space_group_name_H-M   'P 1'
#
loop_
_entity.id
_entity.type
_entity.pdbx_description
1 polymer ?
#
loop_
_entity_poly.entity_id
_entity_poly.type
_entity_poly.pdbx_seq_one_letter_code
_entity_poly.pdbx_strand_id
1 'polypeptide(L)'
;MLSLKSLLVDKFLSVWWAVVIAMLALPFAVWLLNVVNTSAEQDICQLFNGHRVCVNSIRRSAKSYWEYRTIVSIDGVKQPLELYNCRDRNRILASDGSIVPFLTGKTGDWICQLTVPTQSKQIRERGEIRMR
;
A
#
# COMPACT_ATOMS: atom_id res chain seq x y z
N MET A 1 22.50 -59.91 26.69
CA MET A 1 21.98 -59.55 25.34
C MET A 1 20.86 -58.50 25.34
N LEU A 2 20.42 -57.94 26.48
CA LEU A 2 19.33 -56.93 26.52
C LEU A 2 19.79 -55.46 26.41
N SER A 3 21.02 -55.13 26.82
CA SER A 3 21.50 -53.74 26.90
C SER A 3 21.90 -53.12 25.54
N LEU A 4 22.34 -53.94 24.58
CA LEU A 4 22.75 -53.44 23.24
C LEU A 4 21.55 -53.03 22.36
N LYS A 5 20.37 -53.60 22.60
CA LYS A 5 19.14 -53.29 21.83
C LYS A 5 18.55 -51.92 22.22
N SER A 6 18.63 -51.51 23.49
CA SER A 6 18.13 -50.19 23.93
C SER A 6 18.97 -49.06 23.35
N LEU A 7 20.31 -49.13 23.42
CA LEU A 7 21.20 -48.11 22.86
C LEU A 7 21.01 -47.87 21.36
N LEU A 8 20.63 -48.91 20.62
CA LEU A 8 20.35 -48.83 19.18
C LEU A 8 18.99 -48.18 18.91
N VAL A 9 17.96 -48.54 19.67
CA VAL A 9 16.62 -47.94 19.59
C VAL A 9 16.65 -46.47 20.01
N ASP A 10 17.37 -46.12 21.08
CA ASP A 10 17.50 -44.74 21.56
C ASP A 10 18.25 -43.84 20.57
N LYS A 11 19.29 -44.37 19.91
CA LYS A 11 19.98 -43.65 18.82
C LYS A 11 19.11 -43.49 17.57
N PHE A 12 18.35 -44.51 17.19
CA PHE A 12 17.45 -44.42 16.04
C PHE A 12 16.31 -43.43 16.31
N LEU A 13 15.72 -43.48 17.51
CA LEU A 13 14.69 -42.54 17.91
C LEU A 13 15.26 -41.12 17.91
N SER A 14 16.42 -40.89 18.54
CA SER A 14 17.07 -39.58 18.62
C SER A 14 17.41 -38.99 17.25
N VAL A 15 17.95 -39.79 16.32
CA VAL A 15 18.24 -39.34 14.96
C VAL A 15 16.97 -39.04 14.18
N TRP A 16 15.92 -39.85 14.35
CA TRP A 16 14.64 -39.65 13.69
C TRP A 16 13.92 -38.39 14.19
N TRP A 17 13.92 -38.14 15.51
CA TRP A 17 13.44 -36.89 16.10
C TRP A 17 14.25 -35.68 15.60
N ALA A 18 15.57 -35.79 15.45
CA ALA A 18 16.40 -34.69 14.92
C ALA A 18 16.05 -34.34 13.46
N VAL A 19 15.77 -35.34 12.62
CA VAL A 19 15.33 -35.13 11.23
C VAL A 19 13.95 -34.49 11.17
N VAL A 20 13.01 -34.95 12.01
CA VAL A 20 11.66 -34.36 12.10
C VAL A 20 11.73 -32.90 12.57
N ILE A 21 12.54 -32.62 13.59
CA ILE A 21 12.76 -31.25 14.09
C ILE A 21 13.36 -30.37 12.99
N ALA A 22 14.37 -30.85 12.25
CA ALA A 22 14.97 -30.10 11.15
C ALA A 22 13.97 -29.80 10.02
N MET A 23 13.14 -30.78 9.63
CA MET A 23 12.09 -30.60 8.63
C MET A 23 10.99 -29.62 9.06
N LEU A 24 10.71 -29.50 10.36
CA LEU A 24 9.73 -28.56 10.88
C LEU A 24 10.32 -27.17 11.17
N ALA A 25 11.58 -27.10 11.62
CA ALA A 25 12.25 -25.86 11.97
C ALA A 25 12.63 -25.02 10.74
N LEU A 26 13.00 -25.66 9.62
CA LEU A 26 13.32 -24.97 8.36
C LEU A 26 12.15 -24.14 7.80
N PRO A 27 10.95 -24.70 7.56
CA PRO A 27 9.81 -23.92 7.09
C PRO A 27 9.34 -22.90 8.13
N PHE A 28 9.44 -23.22 9.43
CA PHE A 28 9.09 -22.28 10.50
C PHE A 28 10.05 -21.07 10.54
N ALA A 29 11.35 -21.28 10.35
CA ALA A 29 12.34 -20.20 10.26
C ALA A 29 12.11 -19.33 9.01
N VAL A 30 11.82 -19.95 7.86
CA VAL A 30 11.46 -19.21 6.64
C VAL A 30 10.18 -18.40 6.84
N TRP A 31 9.18 -18.95 7.53
CA TRP A 31 7.95 -18.24 7.87
C TRP A 31 8.22 -17.04 8.79
N LEU A 32 9.03 -17.20 9.84
CA LEU A 32 9.43 -16.11 10.74
C LEU A 32 10.15 -14.97 10.01
N LEU A 33 11.02 -15.29 9.06
CA LEU A 33 11.74 -14.27 8.27
C LEU A 33 10.81 -13.46 7.35
N ASN A 34 9.69 -14.02 6.90
CA ASN A 34 8.74 -13.33 6.04
C ASN A 34 7.77 -12.41 6.80
N VAL A 35 7.51 -12.65 8.09
CA VAL A 35 6.62 -11.81 8.91
C VAL A 35 7.22 -10.42 9.18
N VAL A 36 8.55 -10.28 9.17
CA VAL A 36 9.23 -9.00 9.48
C VAL A 36 9.22 -8.02 8.30
N ASN A 37 8.95 -8.49 7.08
CA ASN A 37 8.91 -7.65 5.88
C ASN A 37 7.54 -6.98 5.69
N THR A 38 6.98 -6.38 6.75
CA THR A 38 5.83 -5.49 6.58
C THR A 38 6.31 -4.25 5.84
N SER A 39 5.98 -4.17 4.55
CA SER A 39 6.18 -2.95 3.78
C SER A 39 5.46 -1.83 4.52
N ALA A 40 6.22 -0.88 5.07
CA ALA A 40 5.66 0.39 5.51
C ALA A 40 4.89 0.94 4.30
N GLU A 41 3.58 1.13 4.45
CA GLU A 41 2.76 1.81 3.48
C GLU A 41 3.42 3.18 3.27
N GLN A 42 4.03 3.38 2.10
CA GLN A 42 4.73 4.63 1.81
C GLN A 42 3.67 5.71 1.72
N ASP A 43 3.49 6.46 2.81
CA ASP A 43 2.64 7.63 2.82
C ASP A 43 3.09 8.58 1.70
N ILE A 44 2.19 8.87 0.77
CA ILE A 44 2.45 9.77 -0.35
C ILE A 44 2.40 11.19 0.21
N CYS A 45 3.57 11.83 0.36
CA CYS A 45 3.70 13.15 0.98
C CYS A 45 4.31 14.18 0.04
N GLN A 46 3.83 15.42 0.12
CA GLN A 46 4.42 16.57 -0.57
C GLN A 46 4.41 17.83 0.32
N LEU A 47 5.42 18.68 0.17
CA LEU A 47 5.51 19.96 0.86
C LEU A 47 4.73 21.06 0.12
N PHE A 48 3.84 21.74 0.82
CA PHE A 48 3.12 22.92 0.33
C PHE A 48 3.32 24.07 1.31
N ASN A 49 3.89 25.19 0.86
CA ASN A 49 4.10 26.39 1.68
C ASN A 49 4.79 26.11 3.04
N GLY A 50 5.72 25.15 3.09
CA GLY A 50 6.43 24.76 4.32
C GLY A 50 5.68 23.75 5.20
N HIS A 51 4.42 23.43 4.89
CA HIS A 51 3.65 22.38 5.55
C HIS A 51 3.78 21.06 4.80
N ARG A 52 4.01 19.96 5.52
CA ARG A 52 4.05 18.61 4.96
C ARG A 52 2.64 18.07 4.86
N VAL A 53 2.15 17.88 3.64
CA VAL A 53 0.84 17.27 3.38
C VAL A 53 1.02 15.84 2.93
N CYS A 54 0.46 14.89 3.68
CA CYS A 54 0.49 13.47 3.35
C CYS A 54 -0.91 12.97 3.03
N VAL A 55 -1.02 12.11 2.03
CA VAL A 55 -2.28 11.44 1.69
C VAL A 55 -2.43 10.21 2.55
N ASN A 56 -3.45 10.20 3.42
CA ASN A 56 -3.79 9.02 4.22
C ASN A 56 -4.77 8.10 3.50
N SER A 57 -5.70 8.65 2.71
CA SER A 57 -6.57 7.84 1.87
C SER A 57 -7.12 8.66 0.71
N ILE A 58 -7.20 8.04 -0.47
CA ILE A 58 -7.92 8.56 -1.63
C ILE A 58 -8.83 7.45 -2.13
N ARG A 59 -10.14 7.73 -2.22
CA ARG A 59 -11.13 6.80 -2.75
C ARG A 59 -12.00 7.49 -3.77
N ARG A 60 -12.16 6.89 -4.94
CA ARG A 60 -13.09 7.39 -5.96
C ARG A 60 -14.53 7.35 -5.46
N SER A 61 -15.31 8.38 -5.76
CA SER A 61 -16.75 8.43 -5.50
C SER A 61 -17.50 7.43 -6.40
N ALA A 62 -18.53 6.80 -5.84
CA ALA A 62 -19.41 5.91 -6.62
C ALA A 62 -20.35 6.69 -7.55
N LYS A 63 -20.62 7.98 -7.25
CA LYS A 63 -21.56 8.81 -8.01
C LYS A 63 -20.94 9.42 -9.27
N SER A 64 -19.64 9.75 -9.23
CA SER A 64 -18.96 10.45 -10.31
C SER A 64 -17.48 10.10 -10.34
N TYR A 65 -16.97 9.70 -11.51
CA TYR A 65 -15.60 9.18 -11.63
C TYR A 65 -14.51 10.23 -11.43
N TRP A 66 -14.85 11.52 -11.55
CA TRP A 66 -13.98 12.67 -11.35
C TRP A 66 -14.00 13.20 -9.91
N GLU A 67 -14.83 12.63 -9.04
CA GLU A 67 -14.90 12.97 -7.61
C GLU A 67 -14.13 11.96 -6.77
N TYR A 68 -13.36 12.49 -5.83
CA TYR A 68 -12.51 11.71 -4.94
C TYR A 68 -12.71 12.12 -3.50
N ARG A 69 -12.94 11.14 -2.64
CA ARG A 69 -13.00 11.27 -1.20
C ARG A 69 -11.59 11.10 -0.66
N THR A 70 -11.05 12.18 -0.09
CA THR A 70 -9.66 12.22 0.30
C THR A 70 -9.52 12.61 1.77
N ILE A 71 -8.65 11.91 2.47
CA ILE A 71 -8.19 12.25 3.82
C ILE A 71 -6.70 12.57 3.69
N VAL A 72 -6.35 13.80 4.03
CA VAL A 72 -4.94 14.25 4.12
C VAL A 72 -4.56 14.47 5.57
N SER A 73 -3.28 14.42 5.85
CA SER A 73 -2.70 14.94 7.09
C SER A 73 -1.79 16.11 6.76
N ILE A 74 -1.88 17.16 7.58
CA ILE A 74 -1.03 18.35 7.48
C ILE A 74 -0.16 18.36 8.72
N ASP A 75 1.16 18.28 8.54
CA ASP A 75 2.15 18.21 9.62
C ASP A 75 1.84 17.11 10.66
N GLY A 76 1.31 15.98 10.19
CA GLY A 76 0.92 14.83 11.02
C GLY A 76 -0.50 14.93 11.61
N VAL A 77 -1.19 16.05 11.46
CA VAL A 77 -2.59 16.23 11.90
C VAL A 77 -3.55 15.81 10.81
N LYS A 78 -4.29 14.71 11.04
CA LYS A 78 -5.32 14.21 10.11
C LYS A 78 -6.46 15.23 9.96
N GLN A 79 -6.72 15.61 8.73
CA GLN A 79 -7.82 16.47 8.33
C GLN A 79 -9.09 15.64 8.15
N PRO A 80 -10.28 16.26 8.25
CA PRO A 80 -11.53 15.56 7.99
C PRO A 80 -11.66 15.19 6.50
N LEU A 81 -12.64 14.31 6.21
CA LEU A 81 -12.88 13.81 4.86
C LEU A 81 -13.36 14.92 3.92
N GLU A 82 -12.55 15.28 2.94
CA GLU A 82 -12.90 16.27 1.92
C GLU A 82 -13.24 15.60 0.58
N LEU A 83 -14.13 16.23 -0.20
CA LEU A 83 -14.47 15.76 -1.54
C LEU A 83 -13.79 16.64 -2.59
N TYR A 84 -12.87 16.06 -3.36
CA TYR A 84 -12.14 16.72 -4.43
C TYR A 84 -12.79 16.42 -5.78
N ASN A 85 -13.21 17.44 -6.51
CA ASN A 85 -13.68 17.34 -7.90
C ASN A 85 -12.54 17.74 -8.84
N CYS A 86 -11.95 16.75 -9.51
CA CYS A 86 -10.83 16.95 -10.42
C CYS A 86 -11.22 17.46 -11.81
N ARG A 87 -12.51 17.46 -12.14
CA ARG A 87 -13.02 18.01 -13.40
C ARG A 87 -13.14 19.53 -13.31
N ASP A 88 -13.81 19.99 -12.26
CA ASP A 88 -14.12 21.41 -12.05
C ASP A 88 -13.10 22.13 -11.16
N ARG A 89 -12.07 21.39 -10.69
CA ARG A 89 -10.98 21.87 -9.84
C ARG A 89 -11.47 22.61 -8.59
N ASN A 90 -12.36 21.96 -7.85
CA ASN A 90 -12.85 22.46 -6.57
C ASN A 90 -12.90 21.34 -5.53
N ARG A 91 -12.92 21.71 -4.25
CA ARG A 91 -13.15 20.78 -3.14
C ARG A 91 -14.29 21.25 -2.26
N ILE A 92 -14.93 20.30 -1.61
CA ILE A 92 -15.95 20.53 -0.60
C ILE A 92 -15.30 20.27 0.76
N LEU A 93 -15.28 21.29 1.63
CA LEU A 93 -14.78 21.17 2.99
C LEU A 93 -15.76 20.40 3.86
N ALA A 94 -15.21 19.54 4.72
CA ALA A 94 -16.01 18.76 5.66
C ALA A 94 -16.63 19.59 6.80
N SER A 95 -16.01 20.73 7.12
CA SER A 95 -16.40 21.58 8.25
C SER A 95 -17.78 22.21 8.06
N ASP A 96 -18.07 22.68 6.84
CA ASP A 96 -19.24 23.51 6.54
C ASP A 96 -19.88 23.18 5.18
N GLY A 97 -19.30 22.24 4.42
CA GLY A 97 -19.75 21.93 3.06
C GLY A 97 -19.42 23.03 2.05
N SER A 98 -18.57 24.00 2.39
CA SER A 98 -18.19 25.07 1.49
C SER A 98 -17.42 24.53 0.28
N ILE A 99 -17.72 25.09 -0.88
CA ILE A 99 -17.02 24.79 -2.13
C ILE A 99 -15.87 25.77 -2.27
N VAL A 100 -14.63 25.26 -2.24
CA VAL A 100 -13.41 26.04 -2.36
C VAL A 100 -12.70 25.65 -3.67
N PRO A 101 -12.45 26.61 -4.57
CA PRO A 101 -11.71 26.35 -5.80
C PRO A 101 -10.24 26.00 -5.49
N PHE A 102 -9.62 25.17 -6.34
CA PHE A 102 -8.20 24.88 -6.21
C PHE A 102 -7.37 26.10 -6.55
N LEU A 103 -6.39 26.39 -5.71
CA LEU A 103 -5.30 27.27 -6.09
C LEU A 103 -4.34 26.47 -6.96
N THR A 104 -3.93 27.05 -8.09
CA THR A 104 -3.02 26.42 -9.04
C THR A 104 -1.71 26.00 -8.37
N GLY A 105 -1.30 24.75 -8.60
CA GLY A 105 -0.07 24.18 -8.05
C GLY A 105 -0.11 23.88 -6.54
N LYS A 106 -1.30 23.88 -5.93
CA LYS A 106 -1.48 23.51 -4.52
C LYS A 106 -2.01 22.08 -4.37
N THR A 107 -2.34 21.72 -3.14
CA THR A 107 -2.78 20.39 -2.71
C THR A 107 -3.87 19.77 -3.60
N GLY A 108 -4.85 20.57 -4.05
CA GLY A 108 -5.94 20.06 -4.91
C GLY A 108 -5.45 19.56 -6.27
N ASP A 109 -4.57 20.31 -6.94
CA ASP A 109 -4.00 19.89 -8.22
C ASP A 109 -3.15 18.63 -8.08
N TRP A 110 -2.39 18.53 -6.99
CA TRP A 110 -1.57 17.35 -6.71
C TRP A 110 -2.40 16.10 -6.44
N ILE A 111 -3.46 16.19 -5.62
CA ILE A 111 -4.37 15.05 -5.37
C ILE A 111 -4.94 14.54 -6.69
N CYS A 112 -5.34 15.44 -7.60
CA CYS A 112 -5.87 15.04 -8.89
C CYS A 112 -4.82 14.33 -9.75
N GLN A 113 -3.56 14.78 -9.75
CA GLN A 113 -2.47 14.10 -10.46
C GLN A 113 -2.23 12.67 -9.95
N LEU A 114 -2.35 12.42 -8.64
CA LEU A 114 -2.23 11.08 -8.07
C LEU A 114 -3.35 10.12 -8.53
N THR A 115 -4.49 10.66 -8.92
CA THR A 115 -5.66 9.87 -9.36
C THR A 115 -5.75 9.68 -10.87
N VAL A 116 -4.96 10.43 -11.65
CA VAL A 116 -4.88 10.22 -13.10
C VAL A 116 -4.26 8.85 -13.33
N PRO A 117 -4.95 7.92 -14.01
CA PRO A 117 -4.37 6.63 -14.32
C PRO A 117 -3.12 6.89 -15.18
N THR A 118 -1.98 6.32 -14.79
CA THR A 118 -0.73 6.34 -15.55
C THR A 118 -0.89 5.53 -16.85
N GLN A 119 -1.71 6.00 -17.80
CA GLN A 119 -1.70 5.48 -19.16
C GLN A 119 -0.43 5.97 -19.84
N SER A 120 0.63 5.16 -19.95
CA SER A 120 1.60 5.38 -21.04
C SER A 120 2.61 4.28 -21.33
N LYS A 121 3.02 3.39 -20.40
CA LYS A 121 3.97 2.34 -20.82
C LYS A 121 3.31 1.20 -21.60
N GLN A 122 2.14 0.74 -21.18
CA GLN A 122 1.49 -0.42 -21.79
C GLN A 122 0.58 -0.10 -23.00
N ILE A 123 0.07 1.12 -23.13
CA ILE A 123 -0.87 1.47 -24.24
C ILE A 123 -0.12 1.88 -25.51
N ARG A 124 1.10 2.41 -25.40
CA ARG A 124 1.92 2.76 -26.57
C ARG A 124 2.36 1.52 -27.39
N GLU A 125 2.45 0.35 -26.77
CA GLU A 125 2.80 -0.90 -27.47
C GLU A 125 1.64 -1.51 -28.26
N ARG A 126 0.38 -1.18 -27.93
CA ARG A 126 -0.80 -1.72 -28.64
C ARG A 126 -1.33 -0.79 -29.76
N GLY A 127 -0.79 0.42 -29.88
CA GLY A 127 -1.24 1.44 -30.83
C GLY A 127 -0.62 1.36 -32.23
N GLU A 128 0.40 0.54 -32.46
CA GLU A 128 0.99 0.37 -33.78
C GLU A 128 0.24 -0.71 -34.57
N ILE A 129 -1.03 -0.44 -34.88
CA ILE A 129 -1.75 -1.21 -35.91
C ILE A 129 -1.15 -0.78 -37.24
N ARG A 130 -0.13 -1.50 -37.69
CA ARG A 130 0.43 -1.38 -39.04
C ARG A 130 -0.64 -1.84 -40.02
N MET A 131 -1.49 -0.92 -40.49
CA MET A 131 -2.27 -1.16 -41.69
C MET A 131 -1.29 -1.22 -42.87
N ARG A 132 -1.05 -2.43 -43.38
CA ARG A 132 -0.39 -2.68 -44.66
C ARG A 132 -1.20 -3.70 -45.43
#